data_AF-A0A3D6BZU8-F1
#
_entry.id   AF-A0A3D6BZU8-F1
#
_cell.length_a   1.000
_cell.length_b   1.000
_cell.length_c   1.000
_cell.angle_alpha   90.00
_cell.angle_beta   90.00
_cell.angle_gamma   90.00
#
_symmetry.space_group_name_H-M   'P 1'
#
loop_
_entity.id
_entity.type
_entity.pdbx_description
1 polymer ?
#
loop_
_entity_poly.entity_id
_entity_poly.type
_entity_poly.pdbx_seq_one_letter_code
_entity_poly.pdbx_strand_id
1 'polypeptide(L)'
;MGLDKKYKTGVVWQDFQHGELMDLFIRMKAAREGNTDNEKFNYTVAFLSMYVNHHFKLEEEYMDIYAYPDREAHMKEHQTYIKKLKAFRTNHKTYSETAMDQLMDKIRAWILNHIMGDDKKLGAHIMAAEKAMHEDEAT
;
A
#
# COMPACT_ATOMS: atom_id res chain seq x y z
N MET A 1 3.99 -12.57 11.02
CA MET A 1 2.69 -13.18 10.65
C MET A 1 2.67 -13.18 9.13
N GLY A 2 2.50 -14.31 8.45
CA GLY A 2 2.59 -14.33 6.98
C GLY A 2 1.40 -13.63 6.34
N LEU A 3 1.64 -12.90 5.23
CA LEU A 3 0.57 -12.30 4.44
C LEU A 3 -0.43 -13.38 4.00
N ASP A 4 -1.72 -13.17 4.28
CA ASP A 4 -2.80 -14.08 3.87
C ASP A 4 -2.77 -14.26 2.34
N LYS A 5 -2.97 -15.50 1.88
CA LYS A 5 -2.98 -15.86 0.45
C LYS A 5 -3.87 -14.93 -0.39
N LYS A 6 -4.98 -14.44 0.16
CA LYS A 6 -5.88 -13.56 -0.59
C LYS A 6 -5.29 -12.19 -0.91
N TYR A 7 -4.23 -11.77 -0.24
CA TYR A 7 -3.51 -10.52 -0.53
C TYR A 7 -2.25 -10.75 -1.39
N LYS A 8 -1.91 -12.00 -1.69
CA LYS A 8 -0.78 -12.29 -2.56
C LYS A 8 -1.14 -12.04 -4.02
N THR A 9 -0.25 -11.38 -4.74
CA THR A 9 -0.31 -11.15 -6.18
C THR A 9 0.54 -12.16 -6.96
N GLY A 10 1.51 -12.78 -6.28
CA GLY A 10 2.48 -13.69 -6.89
C GLY A 10 3.81 -13.02 -7.23
N VAL A 11 3.85 -11.68 -7.24
CA VAL A 11 5.06 -10.90 -7.44
C VAL A 11 5.78 -10.73 -6.11
N VAL A 12 6.98 -11.29 -5.98
CA VAL A 12 7.70 -11.43 -4.69
C VAL A 12 7.89 -10.11 -3.96
N TRP A 13 8.34 -9.06 -4.66
CA TRP A 13 8.59 -7.77 -4.03
C TRP A 13 7.29 -7.05 -3.63
N GLN A 14 6.21 -7.26 -4.39
CA GLN A 14 4.90 -6.64 -4.13
C GLN A 14 4.26 -7.28 -2.90
N ASP A 15 4.26 -8.62 -2.84
CA ASP A 15 3.83 -9.40 -1.67
C ASP A 15 4.61 -9.02 -0.41
N PHE A 16 5.92 -8.78 -0.53
CA PHE A 16 6.74 -8.31 0.57
C PHE A 16 6.31 -6.92 1.07
N GLN A 17 6.16 -5.95 0.16
CA GLN A 17 5.73 -4.60 0.53
C GLN A 17 4.32 -4.56 1.11
N HIS A 18 3.40 -5.38 0.61
CA HIS A 18 2.06 -5.55 1.20
C HIS A 18 2.14 -6.11 2.62
N GLY A 19 3.01 -7.09 2.88
CA GLY A 19 3.27 -7.63 4.22
C GLY A 19 3.71 -6.54 5.22
N GLU A 20 4.68 -5.72 4.82
CA GLU A 20 5.17 -4.60 5.64
C GLU A 20 4.07 -3.55 5.90
N LEU A 21 3.20 -3.25 4.92
CA LEU A 21 2.03 -2.40 5.13
C LEU A 21 1.08 -2.98 6.19
N MET A 22 0.82 -4.29 6.16
CA MET A 22 -0.02 -4.95 7.16
C MET A 22 0.61 -4.91 8.55
N ASP A 23 1.90 -5.17 8.65
CA ASP A 23 2.63 -5.11 9.91
C ASP A 23 2.64 -3.69 10.48
N LEU A 24 2.73 -2.67 9.62
CA LEU A 24 2.57 -1.27 10.03
C LEU A 24 1.18 -1.02 10.61
N PHE A 25 0.10 -1.53 10.01
CA PHE A 25 -1.25 -1.39 10.59
C PHE A 25 -1.41 -2.08 11.94
N ILE A 26 -0.81 -3.25 12.11
CA ILE A 26 -0.83 -3.95 13.39
C ILE A 26 -0.10 -3.11 14.46
N ARG A 27 1.05 -2.54 14.13
CA ARG A 27 1.81 -1.66 15.03
C ARG A 27 1.04 -0.38 15.38
N MET A 28 0.35 0.21 14.39
CA MET A 28 -0.51 1.38 14.61
C MET A 28 -1.65 1.07 15.59
N LYS A 29 -2.29 -0.10 15.44
CA LYS A 29 -3.34 -0.55 16.35
C LYS A 29 -2.81 -0.80 17.76
N ALA A 30 -1.66 -1.45 17.90
CA ALA A 30 -1.04 -1.67 19.21
C ALA A 30 -0.63 -0.35 19.89
N ALA A 31 -0.13 0.61 19.13
CA ALA A 31 0.21 1.94 19.65
C ALA A 31 -1.03 2.65 20.21
N ARG A 32 -2.17 2.55 19.51
CA ARG A 32 -3.46 3.10 19.95
C ARG A 32 -3.91 2.56 21.32
N GLU A 33 -3.59 1.31 21.63
CA GLU A 33 -3.92 0.64 22.89
C GLU A 33 -2.99 1.04 24.07
N GLY A 34 -1.93 1.82 23.80
CA GLY A 34 -1.01 2.38 24.80
C GLY A 34 -1.08 3.90 24.95
N ASN A 35 -0.38 4.45 25.94
CA ASN A 35 -0.23 5.91 26.14
C ASN A 35 0.51 6.54 24.95
N THR A 36 -0.25 7.05 23.98
CA THR A 36 0.27 7.70 22.76
C THR A 36 0.33 9.20 22.96
N ASP A 37 1.50 9.78 22.71
CA ASP A 37 1.70 11.24 22.69
C ASP A 37 1.63 11.79 21.24
N ASN A 38 1.62 13.12 21.13
CA ASN A 38 1.57 13.80 19.84
C ASN A 38 2.74 13.47 18.91
N GLU A 39 3.92 13.18 19.47
CA GLU A 39 5.13 12.91 18.69
C GLU A 39 5.04 11.55 18.02
N LYS A 40 4.69 10.50 18.77
CA LYS A 40 4.46 9.16 18.25
C LYS A 40 3.36 9.12 17.21
N PHE A 41 2.27 9.85 17.42
CA PHE A 41 1.20 9.97 16.44
C PHE A 41 1.71 10.57 15.14
N ASN A 42 2.36 11.73 15.18
CA ASN A 42 2.86 12.41 14.00
C ASN A 42 3.93 11.58 13.27
N TYR A 43 4.83 10.92 14.01
CA TYR A 43 5.81 10.00 13.46
C TYR A 43 5.14 8.84 12.71
N THR A 44 4.13 8.23 13.33
CA THR A 44 3.40 7.10 12.74
C THR A 44 2.70 7.47 11.44
N VAL A 45 1.99 8.62 11.42
CA VAL A 45 1.32 9.12 10.21
C VAL A 45 2.33 9.46 9.11
N ALA A 46 3.48 10.04 9.47
CA ALA A 46 4.54 10.37 8.53
C ALA A 46 5.19 9.11 7.93
N PHE A 47 5.51 8.13 8.77
CA PHE A 47 6.10 6.86 8.35
C PHE A 47 5.16 6.09 7.40
N LEU A 48 3.87 6.00 7.74
CA LEU A 48 2.88 5.41 6.84
C LEU A 48 2.81 6.14 5.49
N SER A 49 2.72 7.47 5.52
CA SER A 49 2.65 8.27 4.29
C SER A 49 3.88 8.05 3.39
N MET A 50 5.06 7.94 4.00
CA MET A 50 6.30 7.63 3.30
C MET A 50 6.25 6.24 2.68
N TYR A 51 5.86 5.23 3.46
CA TYR A 51 5.86 3.84 3.01
C TYR A 51 4.86 3.58 1.89
N VAL A 52 3.62 4.07 2.03
CA VAL A 52 2.60 4.00 0.97
C VAL A 52 3.10 4.66 -0.32
N ASN A 53 3.70 5.86 -0.21
CA ASN A 53 4.22 6.56 -1.38
C ASN A 53 5.38 5.83 -2.04
N HIS A 54 6.24 5.16 -1.26
CA HIS A 54 7.32 4.34 -1.80
C HIS A 54 6.78 3.10 -2.53
N HIS A 55 5.82 2.42 -1.92
CA HIS A 55 5.15 1.26 -2.51
C HIS A 55 4.50 1.60 -3.86
N PHE A 56 3.67 2.64 -3.91
CA PHE A 56 3.03 3.08 -5.15
C PHE A 56 4.02 3.46 -6.25
N LYS A 57 5.12 4.15 -5.90
CA LYS A 57 6.14 4.49 -6.89
C LYS A 57 6.77 3.26 -7.53
N LEU A 58 7.04 2.22 -6.75
CA LEU A 58 7.60 0.99 -7.28
C LEU A 58 6.60 0.29 -8.20
N GLU A 59 5.32 0.22 -7.81
CA GLU A 59 4.28 -0.29 -8.71
C GLU A 59 4.17 0.52 -10.00
N GLU A 60 4.21 1.85 -9.92
CA GLU A 60 4.16 2.74 -11.09
C GLU A 60 5.35 2.53 -12.03
N GLU A 61 6.55 2.34 -11.49
CA GLU A 61 7.73 1.98 -12.27
C GLU A 61 7.55 0.63 -12.97
N TYR A 62 7.00 -0.38 -12.30
CA TYR A 62 6.74 -1.69 -12.90
C TYR A 62 5.58 -1.65 -13.91
N MET A 63 4.57 -0.81 -13.70
CA MET A 63 3.54 -0.56 -14.71
C MET A 63 4.15 -0.03 -16.02
N ASP A 64 5.15 0.85 -15.92
CA ASP A 64 5.90 1.35 -17.09
C ASP A 64 6.75 0.26 -17.75
N ILE A 65 7.53 -0.48 -16.97
CA ILE A 65 8.43 -1.54 -17.47
C ILE A 65 7.66 -2.62 -18.23
N TYR A 66 6.51 -3.05 -17.71
CA TYR A 66 5.72 -4.13 -18.29
C TYR A 66 4.59 -3.64 -19.21
N ALA A 67 4.55 -2.34 -19.53
CA ALA A 67 3.51 -1.73 -20.37
C ALA A 67 2.08 -2.08 -19.92
N TYR A 68 1.81 -1.91 -18.62
CA TYR A 68 0.53 -2.26 -18.02
C TYR A 68 -0.62 -1.42 -18.60
N PRO A 69 -1.65 -2.03 -19.20
CA PRO A 69 -2.69 -1.29 -19.94
C PRO A 69 -3.54 -0.36 -19.08
N ASP A 70 -3.79 -0.71 -17.81
CA ASP A 70 -4.65 0.07 -16.91
C ASP A 70 -3.87 1.09 -16.06
N ARG A 71 -2.62 1.39 -16.42
CA ARG A 71 -1.71 2.25 -15.66
C ARG A 71 -2.32 3.58 -15.24
N GLU A 72 -2.97 4.29 -16.16
CA GLU A 72 -3.53 5.62 -15.87
C GLU A 72 -4.61 5.56 -14.78
N ALA A 73 -5.47 4.53 -14.83
CA ALA A 73 -6.51 4.33 -13.84
C ALA A 73 -5.92 3.96 -12.47
N HIS A 74 -4.93 3.07 -12.44
CA HIS A 74 -4.24 2.65 -11.21
C HIS A 74 -3.52 3.82 -10.54
N MET A 75 -2.75 4.59 -11.30
CA MET A 75 -2.08 5.81 -10.82
C MET A 75 -3.06 6.85 -10.26
N LYS A 76 -4.24 6.98 -10.85
CA LYS A 76 -5.26 7.92 -10.36
C LYS A 76 -5.78 7.51 -8.98
N GLU A 77 -5.91 6.22 -8.72
CA GLU A 77 -6.25 5.69 -7.40
C GLU A 77 -5.14 5.99 -6.39
N HIS A 78 -3.87 5.75 -6.72
CA HIS A 78 -2.72 6.12 -5.90
C HIS A 78 -2.71 7.60 -5.53
N GLN A 79 -2.82 8.48 -6.54
CA GLN A 79 -2.82 9.93 -6.33
C GLN A 79 -3.97 10.39 -5.45
N THR A 80 -5.16 9.79 -5.65
CA THR A 80 -6.35 10.09 -4.83
C THR A 80 -6.11 9.69 -3.38
N TYR A 81 -5.50 8.53 -3.14
CA TYR A 81 -5.19 8.06 -1.80
C TYR A 81 -4.12 8.91 -1.10
N ILE A 82 -3.04 9.26 -1.80
CA ILE A 82 -2.00 10.16 -1.28
C ILE A 82 -2.58 11.53 -0.90
N LYS A 83 -3.50 12.08 -1.70
CA LYS A 83 -4.20 13.33 -1.38
C LYS A 83 -5.02 13.20 -0.08
N LYS A 84 -5.72 12.08 0.11
CA LYS A 84 -6.49 11.82 1.34
C LYS A 84 -5.58 11.73 2.57
N LEU A 85 -4.43 11.05 2.48
CA LEU A 85 -3.44 10.98 3.57
C LEU A 85 -2.86 12.36 3.91
N LYS A 86 -2.51 13.17 2.91
CA LYS A 86 -2.04 14.55 3.11
C LYS A 86 -3.09 15.44 3.77
N ALA A 87 -4.34 15.33 3.35
CA ALA A 87 -5.45 16.06 3.96
C ALA A 87 -5.66 15.64 5.42
N PHE A 88 -5.64 14.34 5.70
CA PHE A 88 -5.71 13.82 7.06
C PHE A 88 -4.61 14.42 7.95
N ARG A 89 -3.34 14.34 7.53
CA ARG A 89 -2.20 14.89 8.30
C ARG A 89 -2.32 16.39 8.54
N THR A 90 -2.84 17.14 7.57
CA THR A 90 -3.05 18.59 7.72
C THR A 90 -4.12 18.92 8.76
N ASN A 91 -5.20 18.14 8.79
CA ASN A 91 -6.34 18.34 9.69
C ASN A 91 -6.10 17.81 11.11
N HIS A 92 -5.16 16.88 11.28
CA HIS A 92 -4.86 16.23 12.55
C HIS A 92 -3.38 16.45 12.92
N LYS A 93 -3.06 17.65 13.44
CA LYS A 93 -1.70 17.99 13.90
C LYS A 93 -1.39 17.51 15.31
N THR A 94 -2.43 17.25 16.09
CA THR A 94 -2.37 16.74 17.46
C THR A 94 -3.02 15.38 17.52
N TYR A 95 -2.50 14.53 18.40
CA TYR A 95 -3.08 13.24 18.70
C TYR A 95 -4.53 13.41 19.18
N SER A 96 -5.38 12.56 18.62
CA SER A 96 -6.74 12.33 19.05
C SER A 96 -7.00 10.85 18.83
N GLU A 97 -7.49 10.20 19.88
CA GLU A 97 -8.03 8.84 19.84
C GLU A 97 -8.93 8.61 18.62
N THR A 98 -9.93 9.49 18.44
CA THR A 98 -10.86 9.46 17.32
C THR A 98 -10.16 9.66 15.97
N ALA A 99 -9.17 10.55 15.88
CA ALA A 99 -8.41 10.75 14.65
C ALA A 99 -7.62 9.50 14.27
N MET A 100 -6.99 8.85 15.26
CA MET A 100 -6.24 7.61 15.06
C MET A 100 -7.15 6.47 14.60
N ASP A 101 -8.33 6.32 15.20
CA ASP A 101 -9.30 5.30 14.81
C ASP A 101 -9.82 5.55 13.37
N GLN A 102 -10.18 6.79 13.05
CA GLN A 102 -10.58 7.17 11.70
C GLN A 102 -9.49 6.94 10.65
N LEU A 103 -8.23 7.18 11.02
CA LEU A 103 -7.09 6.92 10.15
C LEU A 103 -6.98 5.43 9.85
N MET A 104 -6.91 4.60 10.90
CA MET A 104 -6.78 3.15 10.79
C MET A 104 -7.88 2.55 9.92
N ASP A 105 -9.13 2.95 10.12
CA ASP A 105 -10.27 2.42 9.35
C ASP A 105 -10.19 2.82 7.88
N LYS A 106 -9.94 4.10 7.59
CA LYS A 106 -9.87 4.60 6.20
C LYS A 106 -8.71 3.97 5.44
N ILE A 107 -7.58 3.81 6.10
CA ILE A 107 -6.41 3.20 5.46
C ILE A 107 -6.66 1.73 5.21
N ARG A 108 -7.04 1.00 6.26
CA ARG A 108 -7.22 -0.44 6.19
C ARG A 108 -8.24 -0.80 5.12
N ALA A 109 -9.39 -0.12 5.09
CA ALA A 109 -10.42 -0.39 4.10
C ALA A 109 -9.91 -0.15 2.67
N TRP A 110 -9.26 0.98 2.41
CA TRP A 110 -8.82 1.31 1.06
C TRP A 110 -7.66 0.44 0.59
N ILE A 111 -6.59 0.30 1.40
CA ILE A 111 -5.40 -0.49 1.02
C ILE A 111 -5.76 -1.95 0.79
N LEU A 112 -6.57 -2.56 1.66
CA LEU A 112 -6.95 -3.97 1.47
C LEU A 112 -7.76 -4.17 0.19
N ASN A 113 -8.69 -3.26 -0.11
CA ASN A 113 -9.50 -3.35 -1.32
C ASN A 113 -8.66 -3.13 -2.58
N HIS A 114 -7.70 -2.19 -2.53
CA HIS A 114 -6.78 -1.93 -3.62
C HIS A 114 -5.89 -3.14 -3.92
N ILE A 115 -5.29 -3.73 -2.88
CA ILE A 115 -4.48 -4.95 -2.98
C ILE A 115 -5.26 -6.11 -3.60
N MET A 116 -6.49 -6.34 -3.13
CA MET A 116 -7.33 -7.44 -3.65
C MET A 116 -7.90 -7.16 -5.05
N GLY A 117 -7.85 -5.91 -5.52
CA GLY A 117 -8.41 -5.46 -6.77
C GLY A 117 -7.34 -5.18 -7.81
N ASP A 118 -6.77 -3.97 -7.75
CA ASP A 118 -5.90 -3.43 -8.80
C ASP A 118 -4.50 -4.05 -8.74
N ASP A 119 -3.90 -4.17 -7.56
CA ASP A 119 -2.56 -4.75 -7.42
C ASP A 119 -2.49 -6.20 -7.87
N LYS A 120 -3.58 -6.96 -7.70
CA LYS A 120 -3.70 -8.32 -8.24
C LYS A 120 -3.73 -8.37 -9.75
N LYS A 121 -4.39 -7.40 -10.41
CA LYS A 121 -4.38 -7.32 -11.87
C LYS A 121 -2.98 -6.98 -12.37
N LEU A 122 -2.31 -6.04 -11.71
CA LEU A 122 -0.92 -5.70 -12.01
C LEU A 122 -0.01 -6.93 -11.83
N GLY A 123 -0.11 -7.62 -10.69
CA GLY A 123 0.70 -8.81 -10.44
C GLY A 123 0.44 -9.93 -11.46
N ALA A 124 -0.82 -10.19 -11.82
CA ALA A 124 -1.14 -11.15 -12.86
C ALA A 124 -0.54 -10.77 -14.23
N HIS A 125 -0.54 -9.49 -14.58
CA HIS A 125 0.08 -8.97 -15.81
C HIS A 125 1.60 -9.16 -15.81
N ILE A 126 2.28 -8.79 -14.72
CA ILE A 126 3.73 -8.97 -14.56
C ILE A 126 4.10 -10.45 -14.69
N MET A 127 3.42 -11.33 -13.95
CA MET A 127 3.71 -12.77 -13.96
C MET A 127 3.50 -13.39 -15.36
N ALA A 128 2.48 -12.94 -16.10
CA ALA A 128 2.25 -13.40 -17.47
C ALA A 128 3.36 -12.95 -18.42
N ALA A 129 3.82 -11.70 -18.29
CA ALA A 129 4.91 -11.15 -19.10
C ALA A 129 6.25 -11.83 -18.81
N GLU A 130 6.62 -12.03 -17.54
CA GLU A 130 7.84 -12.74 -17.15
C GLU A 130 7.84 -14.18 -17.68
N LYS A 131 6.70 -14.86 -17.61
CA LYS A 131 6.57 -16.21 -18.16
C LYS A 131 6.79 -16.25 -19.67
N ALA A 132 6.21 -15.31 -20.42
CA ALA A 132 6.38 -15.24 -21.87
C ALA A 132 7.84 -14.99 -22.25
N MET A 133 8.55 -14.12 -21.53
CA MET A 133 9.97 -13.84 -21.76
C MET A 133 10.86 -15.09 -21.56
N HIS A 134 10.57 -15.90 -20.52
CA HIS A 134 11.32 -17.13 -20.27
C HIS A 134 11.01 -18.27 -21.23
N GLU A 135 9.82 -18.29 -21.84
CA GLU A 135 9.48 -19.27 -22.87
C GLU A 135 10.19 -18.96 -24.20
N ASP A 136 10.33 -17.69 -24.58
CA ASP A 136 11.04 -17.25 -25.78
C ASP A 136 12.56 -17.48 -25.71
N GLU A 137 13.17 -17.42 -24.52
CA GLU A 137 14.60 -17.70 -24.31
C GLU A 137 14.93 -19.21 -24.34
N ALA A 138 13.92 -20.08 -24.21
CA ALA A 138 14.07 -21.53 -24.16
C ALA A 138 13.89 -22.23 -25.52
N THR A 139 13.54 -21.48 -26.57
CA THR A 139 13.40 -21.94 -27.97
C THR A 139 14.52 -21.43 -28.87
#